data_AF-A0A916K028-F1
#
_entry.id   AF-A0A916K028-F1
#
_cell.length_a   1.000
_cell.length_b   1.000
_cell.length_c   1.000
_cell.angle_alpha   90.00
_cell.angle_beta   90.00
_cell.angle_gamma   90.00
#
_symmetry.space_group_name_H-M   'P 1'
#
loop_
_entity.id
_entity.type
_entity.pdbx_description
1 polymer ?
#
loop_
_entity_poly.entity_id
_entity_poly.type
_entity_poly.pdbx_seq_one_letter_code
_entity_poly.pdbx_strand_id
1 'polypeptide(L)'
;MEIDGWQTQDGTVYRTSPTSADTDGDGLNDGEEAGSLISGTESPVLYAGISDPTEVDSDGDGLDDKSEVHGWTTVRGGEYFTEPMNPDTDGDGLTDGEEAGSSVEDEASVLRYRGISDPKQIDTDDDGLDDAGEADYELDAFSQDTDGDGLDDDYEVNISGTDPQSVDTDGDGFDDRYEVEHRDDLGFDPLFEDVAVDKWDYALDFAKGAFAGELAPGDSLAWLMGNIAAGGSSFIPGIGWIVGGVADLRDTVGAMIHSDWVGAGFSATGLVPYGGDAASIPKKVAAFVAKHPELAAAVAAAVVAIKWLPDKTKVAVLERLPGWKDLNAAGATEKGLVKLNENGHLYMERIAKQIARKGHVPGAPAKFMSDGYAGEKYLTKILSEKGKVKSQVSMSTKGCVDVCNATSRRFDVVSKNVAHESKVGYTNLTESIRRQIQSDAHLMKQNCVKEKACIKSAHWHFFPSDTTNQVGASEALLDLLDELKIPYTIHLP
;
A
#
# COMPACT_ATOMS: atom_id res chain seq x y z
N MET A 1 25.67 46.18 18.08
CA MET A 1 24.77 45.01 18.16
C MET A 1 25.52 43.93 18.89
N GLU A 2 26.40 43.18 18.23
CA GLU A 2 27.45 42.27 18.78
C GLU A 2 27.41 42.04 20.31
N ILE A 3 27.99 42.94 21.13
CA ILE A 3 28.13 42.76 22.59
C ILE A 3 26.80 42.67 23.36
N ASP A 4 25.84 43.56 23.06
CA ASP A 4 24.53 43.58 23.75
C ASP A 4 23.54 42.58 23.12
N GLY A 5 23.82 42.18 21.88
CA GLY A 5 22.99 41.36 21.02
C GLY A 5 22.03 42.16 20.13
N TRP A 6 21.37 41.45 19.22
CA TRP A 6 20.15 41.89 18.54
C TRP A 6 19.00 40.94 18.93
N GLN A 7 17.75 41.36 18.73
CA GLN A 7 16.58 40.65 19.23
C GLN A 7 15.55 40.42 18.13
N THR A 8 14.98 39.21 18.09
CA THR A 8 13.88 38.80 17.21
C THR A 8 12.51 39.11 17.83
N GLN A 9 11.44 39.02 17.02
CA GLN A 9 10.07 39.36 17.45
C GLN A 9 9.50 38.41 18.54
N ASP A 10 9.96 37.17 18.61
CA ASP A 10 9.61 36.19 19.65
C ASP A 10 10.29 36.49 21.01
N GLY A 11 11.33 37.33 20.99
CA GLY A 11 12.12 37.73 22.15
C GLY A 11 13.47 37.03 22.29
N THR A 12 13.88 36.17 21.34
CA THR A 12 15.22 35.54 21.33
C THR A 12 16.32 36.60 21.09
N VAL A 13 17.49 36.42 21.72
CA VAL A 13 18.57 37.43 21.72
C VAL A 13 19.90 36.77 21.36
N TYR A 14 20.29 36.93 20.10
CA TYR A 14 21.57 36.46 19.57
C TYR A 14 22.69 37.43 19.93
N ARG A 15 23.87 36.88 20.26
CA ARG A 15 25.07 37.66 20.64
C ARG A 15 26.26 37.21 19.81
N THR A 16 26.63 38.07 18.88
CA THR A 16 27.67 37.78 17.90
C THR A 16 29.03 38.28 18.36
N SER A 17 30.09 37.81 17.70
CA SER A 17 31.47 38.11 18.07
C SER A 17 31.83 39.55 17.67
N PRO A 18 32.15 40.49 18.60
CA PRO A 18 32.56 41.86 18.24
C PRO A 18 33.94 41.95 17.56
N THR A 19 34.47 40.81 17.10
CA THR A 19 35.77 40.65 16.42
C THR A 19 35.68 39.78 15.17
N SER A 20 34.51 39.23 14.85
CA SER A 20 34.21 38.51 13.61
C SER A 20 32.95 39.14 13.02
N ALA A 21 32.87 39.29 11.69
CA ALA A 21 31.63 39.78 11.08
C ALA A 21 30.64 38.64 10.75
N ASP A 22 31.09 37.41 10.98
CA ASP A 22 30.59 36.09 10.61
C ASP A 22 31.10 35.24 11.78
N THR A 23 30.20 34.83 12.68
CA THR A 23 30.54 34.48 14.07
C THR A 23 30.79 32.99 14.28
N ASP A 24 30.02 32.18 13.57
CA ASP A 24 30.01 30.72 13.50
C ASP A 24 30.94 30.21 12.37
N GLY A 25 31.02 30.90 11.23
CA GLY A 25 31.95 30.62 10.14
C GLY A 25 31.37 30.03 8.86
N ASP A 26 30.05 29.98 8.66
CA ASP A 26 29.41 29.45 7.44
C ASP A 26 29.71 30.31 6.18
N GLY A 27 29.84 31.62 6.37
CA GLY A 27 30.07 32.65 5.36
C GLY A 27 28.84 33.47 4.96
N LEU A 28 27.74 33.41 5.71
CA LEU A 28 26.88 34.57 5.96
C LEU A 28 27.59 35.53 6.93
N ASN A 29 27.05 36.74 7.09
CA ASN A 29 27.54 37.68 8.10
C ASN A 29 26.44 38.01 9.11
N ASP A 30 26.80 38.28 10.37
CA ASP A 30 25.92 38.57 11.51
C ASP A 30 24.73 39.52 11.16
N GLY A 31 24.92 40.42 10.19
CA GLY A 31 23.94 41.41 9.74
C GLY A 31 23.05 40.97 8.57
N GLU A 32 23.48 40.01 7.74
CA GLU A 32 22.63 39.27 6.80
C GLU A 32 21.68 38.37 7.58
N GLU A 33 22.22 37.63 8.54
CA GLU A 33 21.50 36.73 9.45
C GLU A 33 20.46 37.44 10.33
N ALA A 34 20.79 38.64 10.85
CA ALA A 34 19.80 39.48 11.50
C ALA A 34 18.65 39.90 10.56
N GLY A 35 18.93 40.03 9.27
CA GLY A 35 17.96 40.39 8.24
C GLY A 35 17.33 41.76 8.42
N SER A 36 16.07 41.88 8.00
CA SER A 36 15.36 43.17 7.98
C SER A 36 14.97 43.68 9.37
N LEU A 37 15.11 44.98 9.57
CA LEU A 37 14.66 45.67 10.78
C LEU A 37 13.12 45.70 10.84
N ILE A 38 12.52 45.01 11.82
CA ILE A 38 11.07 44.96 12.08
C ILE A 38 10.62 46.18 12.91
N SER A 39 11.35 46.53 13.97
CA SER A 39 10.99 47.66 14.85
C SER A 39 12.22 48.44 15.31
N GLY A 40 12.33 49.69 14.88
CA GLY A 40 13.48 50.57 15.16
C GLY A 40 13.21 51.74 16.12
N THR A 41 12.00 51.89 16.65
CA THR A 41 11.59 53.10 17.41
C THR A 41 11.45 52.90 18.91
N GLU A 42 11.38 51.65 19.39
CA GLU A 42 11.36 51.31 20.81
C GLU A 42 12.59 50.43 21.12
N SER A 43 13.01 50.40 22.39
CA SER A 43 13.97 49.40 22.85
C SER A 43 13.19 48.26 23.53
N PRO A 44 13.42 46.99 23.16
CA PRO A 44 14.47 46.50 22.25
C PRO A 44 14.19 46.76 20.76
N VAL A 45 15.27 46.92 20.00
CA VAL A 45 15.24 47.01 18.53
C VAL A 45 15.05 45.60 17.97
N LEU A 46 14.04 45.41 17.12
CA LEU A 46 13.65 44.09 16.62
C LEU A 46 14.05 43.88 15.17
N TYR A 47 14.64 42.72 14.91
CA TYR A 47 15.12 42.22 13.62
C TYR A 47 14.32 41.00 13.19
N ALA A 48 14.46 40.59 11.92
CA ALA A 48 13.79 39.41 11.38
C ALA A 48 14.32 38.13 12.04
N GLY A 49 15.65 37.95 12.03
CA GLY A 49 16.29 36.68 12.35
C GLY A 49 16.03 35.66 11.26
N ILE A 50 16.92 35.63 10.27
CA ILE A 50 16.94 34.66 9.18
C ILE A 50 17.58 33.35 9.68
N SER A 51 18.67 33.46 10.44
CA SER A 51 19.45 32.37 11.07
C SER A 51 19.91 32.73 12.49
N ASP A 52 20.43 31.76 13.25
CA ASP A 52 21.17 31.94 14.51
C ASP A 52 22.66 32.13 14.20
N PRO A 53 23.22 33.35 14.36
CA PRO A 53 24.61 33.69 14.06
C PRO A 53 25.62 33.12 15.06
N THR A 54 25.33 31.95 15.63
CA THR A 54 26.22 31.19 16.51
C THR A 54 26.28 29.70 16.19
N GLU A 55 25.49 29.21 15.22
CA GLU A 55 25.50 27.84 14.71
C GLU A 55 25.51 27.90 13.16
N VAL A 56 26.16 26.93 12.49
CA VAL A 56 26.37 26.92 11.01
C VAL A 56 25.14 26.39 10.23
N ASP A 57 24.25 25.74 10.96
CA ASP A 57 23.08 24.95 10.53
C ASP A 57 22.08 25.16 11.67
N SER A 58 21.20 26.14 11.48
CA SER A 58 20.45 26.81 12.56
C SER A 58 19.30 25.97 13.11
N ASP A 59 18.68 25.11 12.29
CA ASP A 59 17.65 24.15 12.71
C ASP A 59 18.15 22.69 12.81
N GLY A 60 19.34 22.39 12.30
CA GLY A 60 20.07 21.14 12.51
C GLY A 60 19.73 20.04 11.51
N ASP A 61 19.29 20.42 10.32
CA ASP A 61 18.78 19.56 9.25
C ASP A 61 19.92 18.92 8.43
N GLY A 62 21.03 19.63 8.23
CA GLY A 62 22.21 19.18 7.49
C GLY A 62 22.60 20.03 6.28
N LEU A 63 21.82 21.06 5.92
CA LEU A 63 22.26 22.19 5.11
C LEU A 63 22.91 23.27 5.99
N ASP A 64 23.76 24.11 5.38
CA ASP A 64 24.27 25.32 6.05
C ASP A 64 23.40 26.53 5.68
N ASP A 65 23.16 27.42 6.65
CA ASP A 65 22.23 28.56 6.52
C ASP A 65 22.51 29.40 5.26
N LYS A 66 23.79 29.57 4.94
CA LYS A 66 24.25 30.18 3.69
C LYS A 66 23.79 29.47 2.43
N SER A 67 23.87 28.14 2.36
CA SER A 67 23.41 27.36 1.20
C SER A 67 21.93 27.56 0.96
N GLU A 68 21.14 27.74 2.01
CA GLU A 68 19.71 28.01 1.92
C GLU A 68 19.42 29.45 1.51
N VAL A 69 20.07 30.43 2.14
CA VAL A 69 19.89 31.87 1.88
C VAL A 69 20.42 32.31 0.52
N HIS A 70 21.58 31.79 0.10
CA HIS A 70 22.19 32.10 -1.19
C HIS A 70 21.82 31.13 -2.31
N GLY A 71 21.19 30.02 -1.95
CA GLY A 71 20.67 29.01 -2.84
C GLY A 71 21.67 27.89 -3.15
N TRP A 72 21.14 26.67 -3.20
CA TRP A 72 21.87 25.45 -3.51
C TRP A 72 21.39 24.83 -4.82
N THR A 73 22.29 24.12 -5.52
CA THR A 73 21.99 23.60 -6.87
C THR A 73 22.13 22.09 -6.95
N THR A 74 21.26 21.43 -7.73
CA THR A 74 21.27 19.97 -7.88
C THR A 74 22.02 19.50 -9.12
N VAL A 75 22.37 18.21 -9.16
CA VAL A 75 22.87 17.57 -10.39
C VAL A 75 21.81 17.54 -11.51
N ARG A 76 20.51 17.54 -11.18
CA ARG A 76 19.40 17.70 -12.14
C ARG A 76 19.31 19.13 -12.71
N GLY A 77 19.91 20.12 -12.04
CA GLY A 77 19.97 21.51 -12.48
C GLY A 77 18.91 22.43 -11.86
N GLY A 78 18.22 21.98 -10.82
CA GLY A 78 17.40 22.83 -9.95
C GLY A 78 18.27 23.77 -9.11
N GLU A 79 17.68 24.88 -8.67
CA GLU A 79 18.27 25.88 -7.77
C GLU A 79 17.21 26.24 -6.71
N TYR A 80 17.49 25.92 -5.45
CA TYR A 80 16.54 25.97 -4.34
C TYR A 80 17.03 26.92 -3.24
N PHE A 81 16.09 27.44 -2.46
CA PHE A 81 16.31 28.45 -1.40
C PHE A 81 15.34 28.17 -0.26
N THR A 82 15.80 27.63 0.85
CA THR A 82 14.95 27.14 1.96
C THR A 82 14.94 28.13 3.13
N GLU A 83 14.28 27.81 4.25
CA GLU A 83 14.13 28.70 5.41
C GLU A 83 15.01 28.22 6.59
N PRO A 84 16.17 28.86 6.91
CA PRO A 84 17.17 28.35 7.89
C PRO A 84 16.74 28.21 9.36
N MET A 85 15.46 28.38 9.65
CA MET A 85 14.87 28.25 10.98
C MET A 85 13.70 27.24 10.98
N ASN A 86 13.54 26.53 9.87
CA ASN A 86 12.44 25.62 9.59
C ASN A 86 12.95 24.46 8.70
N PRO A 87 13.28 23.30 9.30
CA PRO A 87 14.06 22.22 8.68
C PRO A 87 13.23 21.36 7.71
N ASP A 88 12.19 21.91 7.09
CA ASP A 88 11.11 21.22 6.36
C ASP A 88 10.28 22.35 5.71
N THR A 89 10.77 22.91 4.59
CA THR A 89 10.31 24.20 4.07
C THR A 89 8.85 24.16 3.56
N ASP A 90 8.35 23.02 3.09
CA ASP A 90 6.97 22.88 2.62
C ASP A 90 6.03 22.09 3.56
N GLY A 91 6.56 21.29 4.47
CA GLY A 91 5.81 20.56 5.49
C GLY A 91 5.40 19.13 5.11
N ASP A 92 6.04 18.48 4.14
CA ASP A 92 5.80 17.09 3.76
C ASP A 92 6.33 16.07 4.81
N GLY A 93 7.39 16.45 5.53
CA GLY A 93 8.03 15.66 6.58
C GLY A 93 9.35 14.97 6.20
N LEU A 94 9.93 15.24 5.03
CA LEU A 94 11.39 15.22 4.84
C LEU A 94 11.99 16.50 5.43
N THR A 95 13.32 16.59 5.42
CA THR A 95 14.01 17.85 5.72
C THR A 95 14.70 18.36 4.47
N ASP A 96 14.84 19.67 4.33
CA ASP A 96 15.43 20.33 3.15
C ASP A 96 16.80 19.71 2.74
N GLY A 97 17.58 19.25 3.71
CA GLY A 97 18.84 18.52 3.59
C GLY A 97 18.72 17.00 3.36
N GLU A 98 17.64 16.33 3.79
CA GLU A 98 17.29 14.97 3.33
C GLU A 98 16.94 15.02 1.83
N GLU A 99 16.20 16.04 1.39
CA GLU A 99 15.82 16.30 -0.01
C GLU A 99 16.99 16.73 -0.89
N ALA A 100 17.88 17.59 -0.39
CA ALA A 100 19.14 17.89 -1.07
C ALA A 100 19.99 16.62 -1.25
N GLY A 101 20.03 15.79 -0.21
CA GLY A 101 20.79 14.55 -0.18
C GLY A 101 22.30 14.76 -0.25
N SER A 102 23.03 13.74 -0.70
CA SER A 102 24.50 13.78 -0.70
C SER A 102 25.07 14.86 -1.62
N SER A 103 25.98 15.67 -1.10
CA SER A 103 26.74 16.62 -1.92
C SER A 103 27.72 15.93 -2.87
N VAL A 104 27.91 16.55 -4.03
CA VAL A 104 28.70 16.10 -5.18
C VAL A 104 29.61 17.25 -5.61
N GLU A 105 30.92 17.08 -5.44
CA GLU A 105 31.92 17.99 -6.01
C GLU A 105 32.09 17.68 -7.51
N ASP A 106 31.62 18.58 -8.37
CA ASP A 106 31.87 18.54 -9.82
C ASP A 106 33.34 18.92 -10.14
N GLU A 107 33.87 18.59 -11.33
CA GLU A 107 35.26 18.90 -11.73
C GLU A 107 35.57 20.40 -11.73
N ALA A 108 34.54 21.25 -11.71
CA ALA A 108 34.64 22.71 -11.58
C ALA A 108 34.80 23.20 -10.13
N SER A 109 34.80 22.32 -9.13
CA SER A 109 34.72 22.65 -7.69
C SER A 109 33.49 23.50 -7.32
N VAL A 110 32.39 23.31 -8.05
CA VAL A 110 31.07 23.83 -7.69
C VAL A 110 30.40 22.75 -6.83
N LEU A 111 30.05 23.09 -5.60
CA LEU A 111 29.26 22.23 -4.73
C LEU A 111 27.86 22.08 -5.34
N ARG A 112 27.43 20.84 -5.57
CA ARG A 112 26.05 20.51 -5.92
C ARG A 112 25.51 19.44 -5.00
N TYR A 113 24.20 19.31 -4.98
CA TYR A 113 23.47 18.30 -4.22
C TYR A 113 22.85 17.26 -5.17
N ARG A 114 22.41 16.12 -4.65
CA ARG A 114 21.78 15.09 -5.49
C ARG A 114 20.43 15.58 -6.01
N GLY A 115 19.62 16.22 -5.16
CA GLY A 115 18.23 16.53 -5.46
C GLY A 115 17.42 15.24 -5.54
N ILE A 116 16.91 14.82 -4.39
CA ILE A 116 15.96 13.72 -4.25
C ILE A 116 14.57 14.20 -4.71
N SER A 117 14.18 15.41 -4.28
CA SER A 117 12.90 16.09 -4.50
C SER A 117 13.08 17.63 -4.66
N ASP A 118 11.99 18.40 -4.73
CA ASP A 118 11.93 19.88 -4.69
C ASP A 118 11.40 20.35 -3.31
N PRO A 119 12.22 20.99 -2.45
CA PRO A 119 11.92 21.34 -1.04
C PRO A 119 10.93 22.51 -0.87
N LYS A 120 9.97 22.61 -1.79
CA LYS A 120 8.95 23.65 -1.92
C LYS A 120 7.63 23.08 -2.43
N GLN A 121 7.59 21.78 -2.72
CA GLN A 121 6.49 21.05 -3.29
C GLN A 121 6.39 19.70 -2.58
N ILE A 122 5.39 19.58 -1.69
CA ILE A 122 5.07 18.36 -0.93
C ILE A 122 4.99 17.07 -1.78
N ASP A 123 4.74 17.23 -3.07
CA ASP A 123 4.61 16.22 -4.11
C ASP A 123 5.27 16.86 -5.34
N THR A 124 6.47 16.41 -5.69
CA THR A 124 7.36 17.11 -6.65
C THR A 124 6.94 16.90 -8.11
N ASP A 125 6.20 15.83 -8.44
CA ASP A 125 5.77 15.52 -9.80
C ASP A 125 4.24 15.48 -10.04
N ASP A 126 3.44 15.79 -9.03
CA ASP A 126 1.97 15.87 -9.03
C ASP A 126 1.25 14.51 -9.30
N ASP A 127 1.81 13.36 -8.88
CA ASP A 127 1.13 12.04 -8.98
C ASP A 127 0.08 11.81 -7.88
N GLY A 128 0.33 12.34 -6.67
CA GLY A 128 -0.54 12.24 -5.49
C GLY A 128 0.08 11.59 -4.25
N LEU A 129 1.22 10.90 -4.40
CA LEU A 129 2.10 10.44 -3.33
C LEU A 129 3.06 11.60 -3.00
N ASP A 130 3.27 11.87 -1.71
CA ASP A 130 4.20 12.92 -1.29
C ASP A 130 5.65 12.41 -1.24
N ASP A 131 6.61 13.31 -1.36
CA ASP A 131 8.04 12.98 -1.51
C ASP A 131 8.57 12.16 -0.31
N ALA A 132 8.09 12.44 0.91
CA ALA A 132 8.33 11.63 2.10
C ALA A 132 7.74 10.21 2.03
N GLY A 133 6.63 10.02 1.29
CA GLY A 133 6.07 8.72 0.97
C GLY A 133 6.95 7.96 -0.01
N GLU A 134 7.32 8.59 -1.13
CA GLU A 134 8.23 8.03 -2.12
C GLU A 134 9.59 7.62 -1.55
N ALA A 135 10.17 8.46 -0.69
CA ALA A 135 11.43 8.17 0.02
C ALA A 135 11.35 6.95 0.97
N ASP A 136 10.14 6.60 1.45
CA ASP A 136 9.88 5.42 2.28
C ASP A 136 9.74 4.12 1.46
N TYR A 137 9.41 4.24 0.16
CA TYR A 137 9.41 3.13 -0.79
C TYR A 137 10.72 3.02 -1.60
N GLU A 138 11.52 4.10 -1.71
CA GLU A 138 12.68 4.30 -2.59
C GLU A 138 12.31 4.54 -4.07
N LEU A 139 11.37 5.46 -4.33
CA LEU A 139 10.88 5.87 -5.66
C LEU A 139 11.64 7.11 -6.18
N ASP A 140 11.36 7.56 -7.41
CA ASP A 140 11.98 8.77 -8.01
C ASP A 140 10.96 9.91 -8.12
N ALA A 141 10.96 10.84 -7.14
CA ALA A 141 10.12 12.05 -6.99
C ALA A 141 10.11 13.06 -8.15
N PHE A 142 10.58 12.67 -9.33
CA PHE A 142 10.51 13.41 -10.58
C PHE A 142 9.92 12.56 -11.72
N SER A 143 9.24 11.46 -11.39
CA SER A 143 8.69 10.43 -12.28
C SER A 143 7.48 9.73 -11.65
N GLN A 144 6.28 10.24 -11.93
CA GLN A 144 4.95 9.72 -11.56
C GLN A 144 4.73 8.20 -11.69
N ASP A 145 5.60 7.51 -12.42
CA ASP A 145 5.63 6.09 -12.75
C ASP A 145 7.13 5.69 -12.66
N THR A 146 7.55 5.10 -11.53
CA THR A 146 8.98 4.87 -11.23
C THR A 146 9.59 3.75 -12.08
N ASP A 147 8.82 2.73 -12.45
CA ASP A 147 9.34 1.56 -13.17
C ASP A 147 9.00 1.52 -14.68
N GLY A 148 7.99 2.27 -15.11
CA GLY A 148 7.64 2.51 -16.51
C GLY A 148 6.55 1.61 -17.09
N ASP A 149 5.72 0.96 -16.26
CA ASP A 149 4.58 0.14 -16.70
C ASP A 149 3.34 0.99 -17.11
N GLY A 150 3.22 2.19 -16.55
CA GLY A 150 2.16 3.16 -16.81
C GLY A 150 0.94 3.09 -15.88
N LEU A 151 1.09 2.54 -14.67
CA LEU A 151 0.41 2.96 -13.44
C LEU A 151 1.18 4.13 -12.80
N ASP A 152 0.48 4.93 -12.00
CA ASP A 152 1.10 6.01 -11.23
C ASP A 152 1.51 5.48 -9.83
N ASP A 153 2.62 5.92 -9.24
CA ASP A 153 3.20 5.37 -8.00
C ASP A 153 2.21 5.41 -6.79
N ASP A 154 1.40 6.48 -6.64
CA ASP A 154 0.28 6.56 -5.68
C ASP A 154 -0.74 5.44 -5.89
N TYR A 155 -1.10 5.17 -7.16
CA TYR A 155 -2.07 4.14 -7.48
C TYR A 155 -1.57 2.76 -7.04
N GLU A 156 -0.28 2.50 -7.25
CA GLU A 156 0.35 1.25 -6.87
C GLU A 156 0.38 1.06 -5.35
N VAL A 157 0.91 2.06 -4.64
CA VAL A 157 1.06 2.06 -3.19
C VAL A 157 -0.29 2.04 -2.47
N ASN A 158 -1.22 2.90 -2.87
CA ASN A 158 -2.46 3.14 -2.12
C ASN A 158 -3.67 2.37 -2.63
N ILE A 159 -3.68 1.85 -3.87
CA ILE A 159 -4.90 1.29 -4.50
C ILE A 159 -4.74 -0.17 -4.97
N SER A 160 -3.75 -0.51 -5.79
CA SER A 160 -3.55 -1.89 -6.30
C SER A 160 -2.85 -2.79 -5.28
N GLY A 161 -1.82 -2.29 -4.61
CA GLY A 161 -0.90 -3.05 -3.75
C GLY A 161 0.27 -3.70 -4.49
N THR A 162 0.57 -3.27 -5.72
CA THR A 162 1.72 -3.71 -6.54
C THR A 162 3.04 -3.10 -6.03
N ASP A 163 4.18 -3.50 -6.61
CA ASP A 163 5.51 -3.00 -6.24
C ASP A 163 5.98 -1.97 -7.29
N PRO A 164 5.94 -0.65 -7.00
CA PRO A 164 6.32 0.44 -7.93
C PRO A 164 7.83 0.51 -8.28
N GLN A 165 8.49 -0.62 -8.26
CA GLN A 165 9.88 -0.87 -8.67
C GLN A 165 9.97 -2.12 -9.58
N SER A 166 8.83 -2.68 -10.01
CA SER A 166 8.70 -3.95 -10.70
C SER A 166 7.42 -4.03 -11.56
N VAL A 167 7.52 -3.56 -12.81
CA VAL A 167 6.62 -3.69 -13.99
C VAL A 167 5.73 -4.96 -14.08
N ASP A 168 6.16 -6.05 -13.43
CA ASP A 168 5.50 -7.35 -13.29
C ASP A 168 5.74 -7.79 -11.83
N THR A 169 4.78 -7.57 -10.94
CA THR A 169 4.95 -7.73 -9.48
C THR A 169 5.02 -9.19 -9.04
N ASP A 170 4.27 -10.08 -9.69
CA ASP A 170 4.25 -11.50 -9.33
C ASP A 170 5.15 -12.40 -10.20
N GLY A 171 5.59 -11.91 -11.36
CA GLY A 171 6.59 -12.53 -12.22
C GLY A 171 6.03 -13.51 -13.25
N ASP A 172 4.73 -13.49 -13.56
CA ASP A 172 4.11 -14.42 -14.51
C ASP A 172 4.32 -14.05 -15.99
N GLY A 173 4.66 -12.78 -16.26
CA GLY A 173 4.95 -12.24 -17.58
C GLY A 173 3.87 -11.34 -18.21
N PHE A 174 2.84 -10.95 -17.48
CA PHE A 174 2.02 -9.76 -17.76
C PHE A 174 2.60 -8.52 -17.05
N ASP A 175 2.22 -7.32 -17.50
CA ASP A 175 2.54 -6.07 -16.79
C ASP A 175 1.39 -5.70 -15.84
N ASP A 176 1.73 -5.13 -14.67
CA ASP A 176 0.79 -4.91 -13.57
C ASP A 176 -0.41 -4.06 -14.02
N ARG A 177 -0.15 -3.04 -14.83
CA ARG A 177 -1.13 -2.22 -15.53
C ARG A 177 -2.08 -3.05 -16.38
N TYR A 178 -1.57 -3.93 -17.25
CA TYR A 178 -2.42 -4.78 -18.09
C TYR A 178 -3.36 -5.61 -17.22
N GLU A 179 -2.86 -6.17 -16.12
CA GLU A 179 -3.66 -6.97 -15.21
C GLU A 179 -4.71 -6.15 -14.46
N VAL A 180 -4.35 -4.96 -13.96
CA VAL A 180 -5.28 -4.00 -13.35
C VAL A 180 -6.39 -3.61 -14.34
N GLU A 181 -6.05 -3.28 -15.60
CA GLU A 181 -7.01 -2.94 -16.64
C GLU A 181 -7.95 -4.12 -16.99
N HIS A 182 -7.50 -5.37 -16.82
CA HIS A 182 -8.24 -6.57 -17.24
C HIS A 182 -8.79 -7.44 -16.09
N ARG A 183 -8.61 -7.06 -14.82
CA ARG A 183 -9.09 -7.79 -13.63
C ARG A 183 -10.58 -8.17 -13.69
N ASP A 184 -11.46 -7.23 -14.01
CA ASP A 184 -12.92 -7.45 -14.04
C ASP A 184 -13.40 -8.31 -15.24
N ASP A 185 -12.67 -8.24 -16.36
CA ASP A 185 -13.09 -8.82 -17.66
C ASP A 185 -12.38 -10.13 -18.01
N LEU A 186 -11.13 -10.30 -17.57
CA LEU A 186 -10.26 -11.46 -17.82
C LEU A 186 -9.68 -12.07 -16.53
N GLY A 187 -10.06 -11.60 -15.34
CA GLY A 187 -9.72 -12.26 -14.07
C GLY A 187 -8.28 -12.10 -13.58
N PHE A 188 -7.46 -11.28 -14.26
CA PHE A 188 -6.07 -11.02 -13.92
C PHE A 188 -5.90 -10.39 -12.53
N ASP A 189 -4.80 -10.66 -11.82
CA ASP A 189 -4.50 -10.04 -10.53
C ASP A 189 -2.98 -10.03 -10.24
N PRO A 190 -2.31 -8.85 -10.32
CA PRO A 190 -0.84 -8.71 -10.35
C PRO A 190 -0.11 -9.07 -9.04
N LEU A 191 -0.82 -9.67 -8.10
CA LEU A 191 -0.30 -10.13 -6.82
C LEU A 191 -0.27 -11.67 -6.72
N PHE A 192 -0.67 -12.40 -7.79
CA PHE A 192 -0.97 -13.83 -7.81
C PHE A 192 -0.82 -14.54 -9.20
N GLU A 193 0.36 -15.11 -9.48
CA GLU A 193 0.71 -15.86 -10.71
C GLU A 193 -0.49 -16.51 -11.47
N ASP A 194 -0.80 -16.03 -12.67
CA ASP A 194 -2.02 -16.43 -13.37
C ASP A 194 -1.85 -17.66 -14.29
N VAL A 195 -2.46 -18.77 -13.85
CA VAL A 195 -2.28 -20.08 -14.48
C VAL A 195 -3.14 -20.23 -15.73
N ALA A 196 -2.57 -19.88 -16.89
CA ALA A 196 -3.18 -20.11 -18.19
C ALA A 196 -3.50 -21.61 -18.47
N VAL A 197 -4.77 -21.93 -18.67
CA VAL A 197 -5.26 -23.30 -18.99
C VAL A 197 -5.52 -23.45 -20.50
N ASP A 198 -5.26 -24.63 -21.08
CA ASP A 198 -5.64 -24.87 -22.47
C ASP A 198 -7.17 -24.78 -22.68
N LYS A 199 -7.54 -23.91 -23.63
CA LYS A 199 -8.89 -23.59 -24.07
C LYS A 199 -9.74 -24.81 -24.44
N TRP A 200 -9.17 -25.85 -25.04
CA TRP A 200 -9.90 -27.07 -25.38
C TRP A 200 -10.05 -28.00 -24.19
N ASP A 201 -9.02 -28.16 -23.36
CA ASP A 201 -9.13 -28.94 -22.13
C ASP A 201 -10.21 -28.37 -21.20
N TYR A 202 -10.22 -27.05 -20.99
CA TYR A 202 -11.26 -26.38 -20.22
C TYR A 202 -12.67 -26.57 -20.84
N ALA A 203 -12.84 -26.29 -22.13
CA ALA A 203 -14.15 -26.42 -22.78
C ALA A 203 -14.66 -27.87 -22.81
N LEU A 204 -13.77 -28.85 -22.96
CA LEU A 204 -14.12 -30.28 -22.91
C LEU A 204 -14.51 -30.70 -21.50
N ASP A 205 -13.81 -30.25 -20.46
CA ASP A 205 -14.15 -30.58 -19.07
C ASP A 205 -15.44 -29.91 -18.60
N PHE A 206 -15.64 -28.64 -18.94
CA PHE A 206 -16.92 -27.97 -18.73
C PHE A 206 -18.07 -28.73 -19.39
N ALA A 207 -17.89 -29.20 -20.64
CA ALA A 207 -18.89 -30.00 -21.33
C ALA A 207 -19.09 -31.38 -20.68
N LYS A 208 -18.05 -32.06 -20.20
CA LYS A 208 -18.19 -33.31 -19.40
C LYS A 208 -19.02 -33.05 -18.15
N GLY A 209 -18.72 -31.97 -17.42
CA GLY A 209 -19.48 -31.52 -16.25
C GLY A 209 -20.95 -31.25 -16.57
N ALA A 210 -21.22 -30.55 -17.67
CA ALA A 210 -22.57 -30.16 -18.06
C ALA A 210 -23.42 -31.30 -18.65
N PHE A 211 -22.85 -32.20 -19.44
CA PHE A 211 -23.62 -33.25 -20.12
C PHE A 211 -23.60 -34.60 -19.42
N ALA A 212 -22.53 -34.94 -18.69
CA ALA A 212 -22.43 -36.20 -17.95
C ALA A 212 -22.53 -35.99 -16.43
N GLY A 213 -22.05 -34.86 -15.90
CA GLY A 213 -22.07 -34.57 -14.47
C GLY A 213 -21.48 -35.73 -13.66
N GLU A 214 -22.19 -36.17 -12.62
CA GLU A 214 -21.76 -37.28 -11.75
C GLU A 214 -21.57 -38.65 -12.48
N LEU A 215 -22.05 -38.80 -13.73
CA LEU A 215 -21.81 -40.01 -14.53
C LEU A 215 -20.40 -40.07 -15.13
N ALA A 216 -19.73 -38.93 -15.27
CA ALA A 216 -18.31 -38.84 -15.64
C ALA A 216 -17.65 -37.80 -14.73
N PRO A 217 -17.27 -38.18 -13.49
CA PRO A 217 -16.68 -37.26 -12.53
C PRO A 217 -15.36 -36.70 -13.06
N GLY A 218 -15.16 -35.40 -12.85
CA GLY A 218 -13.91 -34.68 -13.10
C GLY A 218 -13.41 -34.00 -11.84
N ASP A 219 -12.16 -33.57 -11.90
CA ASP A 219 -11.36 -32.96 -10.84
C ASP A 219 -11.03 -31.48 -11.12
N SER A 220 -11.43 -30.95 -12.28
CA SER A 220 -11.20 -29.56 -12.68
C SER A 220 -12.34 -28.60 -12.26
N LEU A 221 -12.00 -27.33 -12.08
CA LEU A 221 -12.97 -26.24 -11.87
C LEU A 221 -13.97 -26.18 -13.03
N ALA A 222 -13.49 -26.32 -14.27
CA ALA A 222 -14.28 -26.40 -15.49
C ALA A 222 -15.45 -27.39 -15.35
N TRP A 223 -15.14 -28.62 -14.96
CA TRP A 223 -16.12 -29.69 -14.76
C TRP A 223 -17.14 -29.34 -13.67
N LEU A 224 -16.70 -28.77 -12.54
CA LEU A 224 -17.62 -28.36 -11.48
C LEU A 224 -18.60 -27.30 -11.99
N MET A 225 -18.11 -26.29 -12.71
CA MET A 225 -18.92 -25.19 -13.21
C MET A 225 -19.90 -25.65 -14.29
N GLY A 226 -19.51 -26.62 -15.12
CA GLY A 226 -20.44 -27.33 -16.01
C GLY A 226 -21.54 -28.08 -15.25
N ASN A 227 -21.19 -28.81 -14.19
CA ASN A 227 -22.14 -29.57 -13.36
C ASN A 227 -23.08 -28.66 -12.53
N ILE A 228 -22.65 -27.45 -12.19
CA ILE A 228 -23.50 -26.40 -11.61
C ILE A 228 -24.47 -25.88 -12.68
N ALA A 229 -23.98 -25.51 -13.87
CA ALA A 229 -24.81 -25.00 -14.96
C ALA A 229 -25.90 -26.00 -15.38
N ALA A 230 -25.58 -27.29 -15.44
CA ALA A 230 -26.50 -28.36 -15.86
C ALA A 230 -27.55 -28.79 -14.82
N GLY A 231 -27.61 -28.13 -13.66
CA GLY A 231 -28.59 -28.45 -12.61
C GLY A 231 -30.06 -28.39 -13.06
N GLY A 232 -30.37 -27.63 -14.13
CA GLY A 232 -31.73 -27.29 -14.56
C GLY A 232 -32.27 -27.95 -15.85
N SER A 233 -32.14 -29.27 -16.00
CA SER A 233 -32.91 -30.12 -16.94
C SER A 233 -32.95 -29.82 -18.47
N SER A 234 -32.43 -30.78 -19.24
CA SER A 234 -32.92 -31.21 -20.58
C SER A 234 -32.81 -30.25 -21.78
N PHE A 235 -31.66 -30.27 -22.47
CA PHE A 235 -31.52 -29.76 -23.83
C PHE A 235 -32.03 -30.76 -24.90
N ILE A 236 -32.75 -30.27 -25.91
CA ILE A 236 -33.09 -31.00 -27.15
C ILE A 236 -32.53 -30.21 -28.34
N PRO A 237 -31.79 -30.83 -29.29
CA PRO A 237 -31.16 -30.08 -30.37
C PRO A 237 -32.17 -29.48 -31.37
N GLY A 238 -32.08 -28.15 -31.56
CA GLY A 238 -32.52 -27.45 -32.77
C GLY A 238 -33.85 -26.70 -32.70
N ILE A 239 -33.82 -25.42 -32.29
CA ILE A 239 -34.58 -24.26 -32.83
C ILE A 239 -34.15 -22.96 -32.09
N GLY A 240 -33.94 -21.88 -32.87
CA GLY A 240 -34.19 -20.46 -32.56
C GLY A 240 -34.02 -19.83 -31.15
N TRP A 241 -32.84 -19.24 -30.89
CA TRP A 241 -32.51 -17.93 -30.23
C TRP A 241 -33.20 -17.43 -28.93
N ILE A 242 -32.39 -16.74 -28.09
CA ILE A 242 -32.65 -15.99 -26.81
C ILE A 242 -32.25 -16.78 -25.53
N VAL A 243 -31.59 -16.23 -24.48
CA VAL A 243 -30.62 -15.11 -24.23
C VAL A 243 -29.97 -15.35 -22.82
N GLY A 244 -28.78 -14.81 -22.54
CA GLY A 244 -28.36 -14.41 -21.18
C GLY A 244 -27.58 -15.43 -20.35
N GLY A 245 -28.10 -15.80 -19.18
CA GLY A 245 -27.34 -16.25 -17.99
C GLY A 245 -26.41 -17.47 -18.06
N VAL A 246 -26.35 -18.20 -19.18
CA VAL A 246 -25.29 -19.20 -19.42
C VAL A 246 -24.09 -18.56 -20.11
N ALA A 247 -24.29 -17.57 -20.99
CA ALA A 247 -23.21 -16.79 -21.58
C ALA A 247 -22.54 -15.95 -20.49
N ASP A 248 -23.31 -15.26 -19.65
CA ASP A 248 -22.75 -14.46 -18.53
C ASP A 248 -21.90 -15.34 -17.59
N LEU A 249 -22.37 -16.54 -17.24
CA LEU A 249 -21.62 -17.52 -16.44
C LEU A 249 -20.38 -18.05 -17.18
N ARG A 250 -20.50 -18.32 -18.48
CA ARG A 250 -19.41 -18.81 -19.33
C ARG A 250 -18.29 -17.79 -19.42
N ASP A 251 -18.65 -16.53 -19.64
CA ASP A 251 -17.71 -15.43 -19.88
C ASP A 251 -17.05 -15.05 -18.55
N THR A 252 -17.82 -14.94 -17.46
CA THR A 252 -17.28 -14.65 -16.12
C THR A 252 -16.34 -15.75 -15.59
N VAL A 253 -16.60 -17.03 -15.89
CA VAL A 253 -15.71 -18.13 -15.45
C VAL A 253 -14.59 -18.39 -16.46
N GLY A 254 -14.78 -18.02 -17.74
CA GLY A 254 -13.73 -18.00 -18.75
C GLY A 254 -12.73 -16.86 -18.55
N ALA A 255 -13.15 -15.78 -17.91
CA ALA A 255 -12.29 -14.74 -17.36
C ALA A 255 -11.36 -15.33 -16.29
N MET A 256 -11.89 -15.95 -15.23
CA MET A 256 -11.13 -16.57 -14.11
C MET A 256 -10.13 -17.71 -14.47
N ILE A 257 -9.85 -17.94 -15.76
CA ILE A 257 -8.85 -18.86 -16.32
C ILE A 257 -8.18 -18.29 -17.58
N HIS A 258 -8.28 -16.98 -17.78
CA HIS A 258 -7.58 -16.18 -18.79
C HIS A 258 -7.82 -16.66 -20.24
N SER A 259 -9.07 -16.95 -20.59
CA SER A 259 -9.43 -17.66 -21.82
C SER A 259 -10.63 -17.11 -22.60
N ASP A 260 -10.40 -16.40 -23.71
CA ASP A 260 -11.43 -16.20 -24.75
C ASP A 260 -11.61 -17.47 -25.58
N TRP A 261 -12.76 -18.14 -25.42
CA TRP A 261 -13.10 -19.36 -26.15
C TRP A 261 -14.33 -19.28 -27.08
N VAL A 262 -14.80 -18.09 -27.43
CA VAL A 262 -16.12 -17.88 -28.06
C VAL A 262 -16.23 -18.39 -29.51
N GLY A 263 -15.13 -18.79 -30.17
CA GLY A 263 -15.11 -19.04 -31.63
C GLY A 263 -15.52 -20.43 -32.17
N ALA A 264 -15.18 -21.54 -31.52
CA ALA A 264 -14.88 -22.78 -32.29
C ALA A 264 -15.74 -24.05 -32.03
N GLY A 265 -16.54 -24.14 -30.97
CA GLY A 265 -17.19 -25.43 -30.61
C GLY A 265 -18.53 -25.41 -29.87
N PHE A 266 -18.88 -24.33 -29.15
CA PHE A 266 -20.02 -24.33 -28.24
C PHE A 266 -20.95 -23.13 -28.41
N SER A 267 -21.92 -23.25 -29.32
CA SER A 267 -23.14 -22.44 -29.32
C SER A 267 -24.13 -22.95 -28.24
N ALA A 268 -23.71 -22.95 -26.98
CA ALA A 268 -24.50 -23.48 -25.86
C ALA A 268 -25.42 -22.40 -25.27
N THR A 269 -26.72 -22.52 -25.51
CA THR A 269 -27.75 -21.70 -24.84
C THR A 269 -28.86 -22.59 -24.26
N GLY A 270 -29.39 -22.20 -23.10
CA GLY A 270 -30.61 -22.81 -22.53
C GLY A 270 -30.45 -23.60 -21.23
N LEU A 271 -29.75 -23.06 -20.23
CA LEU A 271 -29.73 -23.58 -18.85
C LEU A 271 -29.85 -22.42 -17.84
N VAL A 272 -31.07 -21.91 -17.65
CA VAL A 272 -31.41 -21.11 -16.46
C VAL A 272 -32.09 -22.06 -15.47
N PRO A 273 -31.42 -22.51 -14.40
CA PRO A 273 -32.05 -23.39 -13.42
C PRO A 273 -33.25 -22.69 -12.76
N TYR A 274 -34.43 -23.29 -12.91
CA TYR A 274 -35.71 -22.65 -12.56
C TYR A 274 -35.97 -22.72 -11.04
N GLY A 275 -35.20 -21.96 -10.26
CA GLY A 275 -35.40 -21.68 -8.84
C GLY A 275 -35.23 -22.84 -7.84
N GLY A 276 -35.47 -24.09 -8.24
CA GLY A 276 -35.34 -25.28 -7.39
C GLY A 276 -33.90 -25.77 -7.22
N ASP A 277 -33.11 -25.70 -8.29
CA ASP A 277 -31.82 -26.41 -8.33
C ASP A 277 -30.68 -25.66 -7.61
N ALA A 278 -30.87 -24.35 -7.35
CA ALA A 278 -29.97 -23.54 -6.53
C ALA A 278 -29.78 -24.15 -5.12
N ALA A 279 -30.81 -24.81 -4.58
CA ALA A 279 -30.72 -25.50 -3.29
C ALA A 279 -29.75 -26.71 -3.28
N SER A 280 -29.37 -27.24 -4.45
CA SER A 280 -28.42 -28.35 -4.57
C SER A 280 -26.95 -27.89 -4.64
N ILE A 281 -26.69 -26.66 -5.08
CA ILE A 281 -25.35 -26.12 -5.34
C ILE A 281 -24.46 -26.16 -4.09
N PRO A 282 -24.89 -25.71 -2.89
CA PRO A 282 -24.07 -25.79 -1.67
C PRO A 282 -23.60 -27.21 -1.33
N LYS A 283 -24.38 -28.24 -1.67
CA LYS A 283 -24.02 -29.63 -1.41
C LYS A 283 -23.05 -30.16 -2.48
N LYS A 284 -23.24 -29.82 -3.75
CA LYS A 284 -22.31 -30.20 -4.85
C LYS A 284 -20.93 -29.60 -4.61
N VAL A 285 -20.86 -28.29 -4.37
CA VAL A 285 -19.60 -27.56 -4.15
C VAL A 285 -18.84 -28.12 -2.94
N ALA A 286 -19.51 -28.27 -1.79
CA ALA A 286 -18.86 -28.83 -0.61
C ALA A 286 -18.36 -30.28 -0.81
N ALA A 287 -19.05 -31.08 -1.62
CA ALA A 287 -18.61 -32.44 -1.95
C ALA A 287 -17.44 -32.49 -2.95
N PHE A 288 -17.27 -31.46 -3.78
CA PHE A 288 -16.12 -31.29 -4.67
C PHE A 288 -14.90 -30.80 -3.88
N VAL A 289 -15.03 -29.70 -3.11
CA VAL A 289 -13.94 -29.14 -2.30
C VAL A 289 -13.45 -30.13 -1.23
N ALA A 290 -14.32 -30.99 -0.68
CA ALA A 290 -13.90 -32.06 0.23
C ALA A 290 -13.01 -33.15 -0.42
N LYS A 291 -12.90 -33.16 -1.76
CA LYS A 291 -11.97 -34.02 -2.53
C LYS A 291 -10.80 -33.22 -3.11
N HIS A 292 -11.05 -31.97 -3.46
CA HIS A 292 -10.12 -31.04 -4.10
C HIS A 292 -9.96 -29.77 -3.24
N PRO A 293 -9.38 -29.87 -2.02
CA PRO A 293 -9.17 -28.71 -1.15
C PRO A 293 -8.25 -27.67 -1.77
N GLU A 294 -7.34 -28.07 -2.66
CA GLU A 294 -6.46 -27.19 -3.44
C GLU A 294 -7.24 -26.21 -4.34
N LEU A 295 -8.42 -26.60 -4.84
CA LEU A 295 -9.26 -25.75 -5.68
C LEU A 295 -10.26 -24.89 -4.89
N ALA A 296 -10.23 -24.92 -3.55
CA ALA A 296 -11.27 -24.32 -2.73
C ALA A 296 -11.40 -22.80 -2.89
N ALA A 297 -10.30 -22.10 -3.19
CA ALA A 297 -10.25 -20.66 -3.47
C ALA A 297 -10.97 -20.32 -4.78
N ALA A 298 -10.46 -20.85 -5.90
CA ALA A 298 -11.04 -20.66 -7.23
C ALA A 298 -12.51 -21.13 -7.30
N VAL A 299 -12.88 -22.19 -6.58
CA VAL A 299 -14.29 -22.64 -6.47
C VAL A 299 -15.16 -21.66 -5.67
N ALA A 300 -14.63 -21.03 -4.61
CA ALA A 300 -15.37 -20.00 -3.87
C ALA A 300 -15.69 -18.81 -4.77
N ALA A 301 -14.67 -18.33 -5.50
CA ALA A 301 -14.80 -17.19 -6.39
C ALA A 301 -15.67 -17.47 -7.61
N ALA A 302 -15.46 -18.60 -8.30
CA ALA A 302 -16.29 -18.99 -9.43
C ALA A 302 -17.78 -19.12 -9.06
N VAL A 303 -18.10 -19.43 -7.79
CA VAL A 303 -19.47 -19.42 -7.25
C VAL A 303 -19.97 -18.00 -6.91
N VAL A 304 -19.12 -17.14 -6.36
CA VAL A 304 -19.47 -15.76 -6.00
C VAL A 304 -19.67 -14.90 -7.25
N ALA A 305 -18.87 -15.09 -8.30
CA ALA A 305 -18.97 -14.36 -9.55
C ALA A 305 -20.22 -14.76 -10.39
N ILE A 306 -20.95 -15.81 -10.01
CA ILE A 306 -22.23 -16.16 -10.65
C ILE A 306 -23.29 -15.06 -10.39
N LYS A 307 -23.43 -14.12 -11.31
CA LYS A 307 -24.34 -12.96 -11.21
C LYS A 307 -25.82 -13.34 -11.00
N TRP A 308 -26.26 -14.51 -11.48
CA TRP A 308 -27.64 -14.99 -11.27
C TRP A 308 -27.87 -15.71 -9.94
N LEU A 309 -26.81 -16.07 -9.20
CA LEU A 309 -26.92 -16.85 -7.97
C LEU A 309 -27.29 -15.94 -6.79
N PRO A 310 -28.40 -16.18 -6.07
CA PRO A 310 -28.80 -15.33 -4.95
C PRO A 310 -27.77 -15.36 -3.81
N ASP A 311 -27.55 -14.24 -3.14
CA ASP A 311 -26.57 -14.09 -2.03
C ASP A 311 -26.70 -15.18 -0.96
N LYS A 312 -27.94 -15.56 -0.60
CA LYS A 312 -28.20 -16.65 0.36
C LYS A 312 -27.61 -18.00 -0.07
N THR A 313 -27.50 -18.24 -1.38
CA THR A 313 -26.88 -19.45 -1.93
C THR A 313 -25.37 -19.32 -2.00
N LYS A 314 -24.84 -18.12 -2.30
CA LYS A 314 -23.40 -17.80 -2.18
C LYS A 314 -22.93 -18.05 -0.74
N VAL A 315 -23.56 -17.40 0.24
CA VAL A 315 -23.33 -17.61 1.68
C VAL A 315 -23.43 -19.09 2.05
N ALA A 316 -24.48 -19.80 1.62
CA ALA A 316 -24.60 -21.24 1.91
C ALA A 316 -23.48 -22.09 1.30
N VAL A 317 -22.88 -21.69 0.17
CA VAL A 317 -21.67 -22.36 -0.34
C VAL A 317 -20.48 -22.02 0.56
N LEU A 318 -20.20 -20.74 0.78
CA LEU A 318 -19.04 -20.26 1.55
C LEU A 318 -19.03 -20.79 3.01
N GLU A 319 -20.20 -20.88 3.65
CA GLU A 319 -20.41 -21.49 4.98
C GLU A 319 -19.84 -22.91 5.15
N ARG A 320 -19.71 -23.64 4.03
CA ARG A 320 -19.27 -25.04 3.98
C ARG A 320 -17.79 -25.17 3.65
N LEU A 321 -17.13 -24.07 3.29
CA LEU A 321 -15.69 -24.04 3.02
C LEU A 321 -14.90 -23.84 4.33
N PRO A 322 -13.66 -24.35 4.41
CA PRO A 322 -12.69 -23.99 5.44
C PRO A 322 -12.56 -22.47 5.67
N GLY A 323 -12.17 -22.10 6.89
CA GLY A 323 -11.97 -20.70 7.32
C GLY A 323 -13.24 -19.94 7.72
N TRP A 324 -14.39 -20.13 7.04
CA TRP A 324 -15.61 -19.34 7.26
C TRP A 324 -16.02 -19.20 8.74
N LYS A 325 -16.03 -20.32 9.48
CA LYS A 325 -16.44 -20.32 10.89
C LYS A 325 -15.49 -19.55 11.78
N ASP A 326 -14.20 -19.61 11.49
CA ASP A 326 -13.16 -18.98 12.28
C ASP A 326 -13.16 -17.47 12.03
N LEU A 327 -13.34 -17.03 10.78
CA LEU A 327 -13.50 -15.62 10.41
C LEU A 327 -14.79 -15.00 10.99
N ASN A 328 -15.92 -15.71 10.90
CA ASN A 328 -17.19 -15.24 11.49
C ASN A 328 -17.10 -15.17 13.02
N ALA A 329 -16.45 -16.15 13.67
CA ALA A 329 -16.16 -16.10 15.11
C ALA A 329 -15.20 -14.96 15.50
N ALA A 330 -14.30 -14.56 14.60
CA ALA A 330 -13.42 -13.39 14.75
C ALA A 330 -14.11 -12.05 14.42
N GLY A 331 -15.37 -12.07 13.97
CA GLY A 331 -16.20 -10.88 13.78
C GLY A 331 -16.47 -10.47 12.32
N ALA A 332 -16.03 -11.25 11.34
CA ALA A 332 -16.33 -11.00 9.93
C ALA A 332 -17.83 -11.14 9.61
N THR A 333 -18.36 -10.25 8.78
CA THR A 333 -19.75 -10.23 8.33
C THR A 333 -19.96 -11.15 7.12
N GLU A 334 -21.15 -11.75 7.00
CA GLU A 334 -21.49 -12.60 5.83
C GLU A 334 -21.30 -11.85 4.49
N LYS A 335 -21.64 -10.55 4.46
CA LYS A 335 -21.45 -9.70 3.28
C LYS A 335 -19.98 -9.43 3.01
N GLY A 336 -19.19 -9.14 4.04
CA GLY A 336 -17.75 -8.93 3.93
C GLY A 336 -17.03 -10.17 3.40
N LEU A 337 -17.37 -11.35 3.92
CA LEU A 337 -16.84 -12.62 3.44
C LEU A 337 -17.26 -12.94 2.01
N VAL A 338 -18.49 -12.62 1.59
CA VAL A 338 -18.87 -12.75 0.17
C VAL A 338 -18.01 -11.84 -0.70
N LYS A 339 -17.86 -10.55 -0.34
CA LYS A 339 -17.05 -9.60 -1.11
C LYS A 339 -15.57 -10.00 -1.22
N LEU A 340 -14.96 -10.47 -0.12
CA LEU A 340 -13.56 -10.97 -0.14
C LEU A 340 -13.32 -12.18 -1.08
N ASN A 341 -14.39 -12.86 -1.53
CA ASN A 341 -14.28 -13.98 -2.47
C ASN A 341 -14.74 -13.59 -3.88
N GLU A 342 -14.93 -12.30 -4.20
CA GLU A 342 -15.34 -11.88 -5.56
C GLU A 342 -14.22 -12.11 -6.60
N ASN A 343 -12.94 -11.96 -6.22
CA ASN A 343 -11.80 -11.86 -7.13
C ASN A 343 -10.84 -13.07 -7.15
N GLY A 344 -11.31 -14.32 -6.99
CA GLY A 344 -10.46 -15.51 -7.23
C GLY A 344 -9.51 -15.92 -6.10
N HIS A 345 -8.67 -14.98 -5.66
CA HIS A 345 -7.29 -15.27 -5.26
C HIS A 345 -7.07 -15.38 -3.74
N LEU A 346 -7.82 -14.61 -2.93
CA LEU A 346 -7.70 -14.67 -1.46
C LEU A 346 -8.69 -15.63 -0.79
N TYR A 347 -8.14 -16.75 -0.35
CA TYR A 347 -8.93 -17.79 0.28
C TYR A 347 -9.21 -17.54 1.78
N MET A 348 -10.46 -17.74 2.20
CA MET A 348 -10.87 -17.61 3.62
C MET A 348 -10.05 -18.49 4.58
N GLU A 349 -9.60 -19.67 4.16
CA GLU A 349 -8.73 -20.51 5.01
C GLU A 349 -7.35 -19.88 5.21
N ARG A 350 -6.82 -19.17 4.21
CA ARG A 350 -5.56 -18.43 4.30
C ARG A 350 -5.69 -17.31 5.33
N ILE A 351 -6.72 -16.47 5.22
CA ILE A 351 -6.99 -15.40 6.21
C ILE A 351 -7.20 -16.01 7.61
N ALA A 352 -7.94 -17.12 7.72
CA ALA A 352 -8.17 -17.82 8.99
C ALA A 352 -6.87 -18.36 9.62
N LYS A 353 -5.93 -18.89 8.81
CA LYS A 353 -4.59 -19.28 9.27
C LYS A 353 -3.80 -18.05 9.74
N GLN A 354 -3.85 -16.95 8.98
CA GLN A 354 -3.12 -15.72 9.30
C GLN A 354 -3.58 -15.08 10.62
N ILE A 355 -4.89 -15.00 10.88
CA ILE A 355 -5.40 -14.49 12.18
C ILE A 355 -5.15 -15.43 13.36
N ALA A 356 -4.81 -16.69 13.10
CA ALA A 356 -4.43 -17.69 14.10
C ALA A 356 -2.90 -17.71 14.39
N ARG A 357 -2.11 -16.93 13.65
CA ARG A 357 -0.66 -16.77 13.90
C ARG A 357 -0.40 -16.06 15.23
N LYS A 358 0.82 -16.21 15.75
CA LYS A 358 1.18 -15.77 17.10
C LYS A 358 1.39 -14.26 17.23
N GLY A 359 1.94 -13.61 16.21
CA GLY A 359 2.10 -12.16 16.12
C GLY A 359 0.80 -11.41 15.84
N HIS A 360 -0.24 -12.12 15.39
CA HIS A 360 -1.55 -11.52 15.17
C HIS A 360 -2.22 -11.11 16.49
N VAL A 361 -2.56 -9.83 16.59
CA VAL A 361 -3.32 -9.21 17.68
C VAL A 361 -4.74 -8.94 17.18
N PRO A 362 -5.79 -9.54 17.79
CA PRO A 362 -7.18 -9.33 17.36
C PRO A 362 -7.61 -7.85 17.40
N GLY A 363 -8.10 -7.36 16.26
CA GLY A 363 -8.63 -6.02 16.08
C GLY A 363 -10.15 -5.93 16.19
N ALA A 364 -10.68 -4.70 16.10
CA ALA A 364 -12.08 -4.50 15.77
C ALA A 364 -12.29 -4.71 14.25
N PRO A 365 -13.42 -5.26 13.80
CA PRO A 365 -13.77 -5.29 12.39
C PRO A 365 -13.75 -3.89 11.77
N ALA A 366 -13.24 -3.78 10.55
CA ALA A 366 -13.14 -2.52 9.80
C ALA A 366 -13.94 -2.64 8.50
N LYS A 367 -14.41 -1.51 7.97
CA LYS A 367 -15.03 -1.53 6.64
C LYS A 367 -13.94 -1.66 5.58
N PHE A 368 -14.37 -2.03 4.37
CA PHE A 368 -13.58 -1.80 3.17
C PHE A 368 -13.21 -0.32 3.06
N MET A 369 -11.94 -0.07 2.73
CA MET A 369 -11.32 1.24 2.51
C MET A 369 -11.07 1.41 1.01
N SER A 370 -11.23 2.62 0.47
CA SER A 370 -11.01 2.87 -0.96
C SER A 370 -9.53 2.85 -1.36
N ASP A 371 -8.67 3.27 -0.44
CA ASP A 371 -7.27 3.64 -0.64
C ASP A 371 -6.53 3.58 0.72
N GLY A 372 -5.19 3.63 0.70
CA GLY A 372 -4.34 3.66 1.90
C GLY A 372 -4.69 4.82 2.85
N TYR A 373 -4.85 6.05 2.34
CA TYR A 373 -5.26 7.23 3.11
C TYR A 373 -6.54 7.02 3.92
N ALA A 374 -7.54 6.29 3.40
CA ALA A 374 -8.76 5.95 4.12
C ALA A 374 -8.49 4.96 5.28
N GLY A 375 -7.52 4.06 5.11
CA GLY A 375 -6.95 3.21 6.17
C GLY A 375 -6.30 4.04 7.28
N GLU A 376 -5.35 4.91 6.94
CA GLU A 376 -4.64 5.79 7.88
C GLU A 376 -5.60 6.67 8.69
N LYS A 377 -6.58 7.26 8.00
CA LYS A 377 -7.61 8.12 8.59
C LYS A 377 -8.50 7.36 9.56
N TYR A 378 -8.80 6.09 9.26
CA TYR A 378 -9.48 5.19 10.19
C TYR A 378 -8.60 4.85 11.39
N LEU A 379 -7.31 4.52 11.17
CA LEU A 379 -6.32 4.19 12.19
C LEU A 379 -6.10 5.37 13.17
N THR A 380 -5.83 6.56 12.63
CA THR A 380 -5.72 7.83 13.35
C THR A 380 -6.93 8.04 14.26
N LYS A 381 -8.14 7.85 13.72
CA LYS A 381 -9.38 7.99 14.48
C LYS A 381 -9.44 7.00 15.65
N ILE A 382 -9.25 5.69 15.44
CA ILE A 382 -9.36 4.69 16.52
C ILE A 382 -8.24 4.76 17.56
N LEU A 383 -7.10 5.38 17.24
CA LEU A 383 -6.01 5.64 18.16
C LEU A 383 -6.21 6.96 18.93
N SER A 384 -6.80 7.99 18.32
CA SER A 384 -7.11 9.27 18.97
C SER A 384 -8.08 9.13 20.16
N GLU A 385 -9.01 8.17 20.09
CA GLU A 385 -9.90 7.82 21.20
C GLU A 385 -9.15 7.28 22.44
N LYS A 386 -7.91 6.79 22.24
CA LYS A 386 -7.07 6.17 23.28
C LYS A 386 -5.97 7.10 23.80
N GLY A 387 -5.73 8.26 23.17
CA GLY A 387 -4.71 9.22 23.59
C GLY A 387 -4.30 10.18 22.48
N LYS A 388 -3.23 10.96 22.72
CA LYS A 388 -2.62 11.77 21.66
C LYS A 388 -2.05 10.87 20.56
N VAL A 389 -2.22 11.32 19.33
CA VAL A 389 -1.64 10.76 18.11
C VAL A 389 -0.84 11.86 17.42
N LYS A 390 0.17 11.46 16.66
CA LYS A 390 0.75 12.23 15.56
C LYS A 390 0.56 11.37 14.29
N SER A 391 0.20 11.99 13.18
CA SER A 391 0.21 11.34 11.86
C SER A 391 1.46 11.72 11.08
N GLN A 392 1.81 10.96 10.05
CA GLN A 392 2.94 11.19 9.14
C GLN A 392 4.21 11.65 9.87
N VAL A 393 4.79 10.73 10.65
CA VAL A 393 5.95 11.00 11.50
C VAL A 393 7.18 10.35 10.92
N SER A 394 8.02 11.14 10.26
CA SER A 394 9.35 10.72 9.84
C SER A 394 10.29 10.54 11.02
N MET A 395 11.15 9.53 10.93
CA MET A 395 12.28 9.31 11.85
C MET A 395 13.51 8.83 11.09
N SER A 396 14.61 9.57 11.22
CA SER A 396 15.88 9.21 10.59
C SER A 396 16.36 7.80 10.94
N THR A 397 16.70 7.02 9.91
CA THR A 397 17.27 5.66 10.01
C THR A 397 18.81 5.69 9.92
N LYS A 398 19.41 6.88 9.87
CA LYS A 398 20.86 7.16 9.80
C LYS A 398 21.68 6.29 10.76
N GLY A 399 22.39 5.33 10.18
CA GLY A 399 23.14 4.28 10.91
C GLY A 399 22.63 2.85 10.67
N CYS A 400 21.51 2.67 9.97
CA CYS A 400 21.03 1.40 9.44
C CYS A 400 21.40 1.26 7.95
N VAL A 401 22.66 0.92 7.65
CA VAL A 401 23.16 0.91 6.24
C VAL A 401 22.93 -0.42 5.52
N ASP A 402 22.98 -1.55 6.23
CA ASP A 402 22.95 -2.88 5.59
C ASP A 402 21.54 -3.42 5.31
N VAL A 403 20.50 -2.82 5.91
CA VAL A 403 19.11 -3.36 5.95
C VAL A 403 18.02 -2.27 6.01
N CYS A 404 18.35 -1.00 5.75
CA CYS A 404 17.39 0.10 5.63
C CYS A 404 17.85 1.04 4.50
N ASN A 405 16.98 1.96 4.05
CA ASN A 405 17.32 3.04 3.11
C ASN A 405 18.40 4.01 3.65
N ALA A 406 18.70 3.97 4.96
CA ALA A 406 19.66 4.80 5.69
C ALA A 406 19.36 6.32 5.72
N THR A 407 18.23 6.74 5.18
CA THR A 407 17.68 8.11 5.17
C THR A 407 16.71 8.28 6.33
N SER A 408 15.41 8.09 6.07
CA SER A 408 14.29 8.26 6.98
C SER A 408 13.35 7.06 6.94
N ARG A 409 12.38 7.01 7.86
CA ARG A 409 11.28 6.04 7.88
C ARG A 409 10.03 6.80 8.30
N ARG A 410 9.01 6.82 7.45
CA ARG A 410 7.76 7.52 7.70
C ARG A 410 6.78 6.61 8.44
N PHE A 411 6.04 7.14 9.41
CA PHE A 411 5.04 6.38 10.15
C PHE A 411 3.68 7.06 10.08
N ASP A 412 2.68 6.39 9.50
CA ASP A 412 1.34 6.96 9.29
C ASP A 412 0.73 7.44 10.60
N VAL A 413 0.85 6.68 11.70
CA VAL A 413 0.36 7.08 13.02
C VAL A 413 1.26 6.65 14.18
N VAL A 414 1.83 7.61 14.91
CA VAL A 414 2.52 7.37 16.19
C VAL A 414 1.61 7.67 17.38
N SER A 415 1.37 6.67 18.24
CA SER A 415 0.64 6.85 19.51
C SER A 415 1.37 6.21 20.69
N LYS A 416 1.62 6.99 21.76
CA LYS A 416 2.29 6.53 22.99
C LYS A 416 3.66 5.85 22.75
N ASN A 417 4.40 6.32 21.74
CA ASN A 417 5.66 5.75 21.27
C ASN A 417 5.51 4.33 20.67
N VAL A 418 4.32 3.99 20.18
CA VAL A 418 4.11 2.89 19.24
C VAL A 418 3.93 3.52 17.87
N ALA A 419 4.75 3.11 16.90
CA ALA A 419 4.50 3.38 15.48
C ALA A 419 3.43 2.43 14.97
N HIS A 420 2.49 2.92 14.19
CA HIS A 420 1.47 2.11 13.55
C HIS A 420 1.52 2.34 12.04
N GLU A 421 1.55 1.23 11.31
CA GLU A 421 1.54 1.14 9.85
C GLU A 421 0.15 0.67 9.39
N SER A 422 -0.32 1.12 8.23
CA SER A 422 -1.66 0.92 7.68
C SER A 422 -1.59 0.57 6.20
N LYS A 423 -1.60 -0.72 5.87
CA LYS A 423 -1.77 -1.19 4.50
C LYS A 423 -3.23 -1.52 4.21
N VAL A 424 -3.69 -1.21 3.00
CA VAL A 424 -5.06 -1.47 2.52
C VAL A 424 -5.00 -2.48 1.38
N GLY A 425 -5.89 -3.48 1.40
CA GLY A 425 -5.81 -4.61 0.49
C GLY A 425 -4.84 -5.68 1.01
N TYR A 426 -4.07 -6.23 0.09
CA TYR A 426 -3.14 -7.33 0.35
C TYR A 426 -1.72 -6.92 -0.01
N THR A 427 -0.78 -7.16 0.88
CA THR A 427 0.61 -6.69 0.75
C THR A 427 1.58 -7.85 0.53
N ASN A 428 2.28 -7.87 -0.59
CA ASN A 428 3.38 -8.80 -0.84
C ASN A 428 4.67 -8.37 -0.10
N LEU A 429 5.65 -9.27 0.03
CA LEU A 429 6.95 -8.93 0.62
C LEU A 429 7.92 -8.49 -0.48
N THR A 430 7.69 -7.28 -0.96
CA THR A 430 8.60 -6.53 -1.85
C THR A 430 9.87 -6.14 -1.11
N GLU A 431 10.87 -5.60 -1.81
CA GLU A 431 12.07 -5.09 -1.13
C GLU A 431 11.78 -3.78 -0.39
N SER A 432 10.93 -2.91 -0.95
CA SER A 432 10.41 -1.70 -0.29
C SER A 432 9.76 -2.00 1.06
N ILE A 433 8.82 -2.95 1.10
CA ILE A 433 8.16 -3.41 2.33
C ILE A 433 9.14 -4.13 3.27
N ARG A 434 10.13 -4.87 2.75
CA ARG A 434 11.20 -5.46 3.58
C ARG A 434 11.99 -4.36 4.31
N ARG A 435 12.40 -3.30 3.60
CA ARG A 435 13.13 -2.15 4.16
C ARG A 435 12.32 -1.47 5.26
N GLN A 436 11.03 -1.17 5.03
CA GLN A 436 10.13 -0.59 6.04
C GLN A 436 10.09 -1.43 7.33
N ILE A 437 9.86 -2.75 7.20
CA ILE A 437 9.82 -3.67 8.35
C ILE A 437 11.17 -3.76 9.09
N GLN A 438 12.29 -3.66 8.36
CA GLN A 438 13.63 -3.67 8.94
C GLN A 438 13.98 -2.33 9.62
N SER A 439 13.55 -1.19 9.07
CA SER A 439 13.60 0.14 9.68
C SER A 439 12.82 0.20 11.00
N ASP A 440 11.58 -0.29 11.01
CA ASP A 440 10.77 -0.46 12.24
C ASP A 440 11.55 -1.23 13.32
N ALA A 441 12.08 -2.40 12.94
CA ALA A 441 12.84 -3.25 13.84
C ALA A 441 14.20 -2.68 14.24
N HIS A 442 14.76 -1.73 13.48
CA HIS A 442 15.95 -0.97 13.86
C HIS A 442 15.56 0.09 14.92
N LEU A 443 14.57 0.92 14.63
CA LEU A 443 14.12 2.02 15.49
C LEU A 443 13.61 1.51 16.85
N MET A 444 12.93 0.36 16.88
CA MET A 444 12.53 -0.34 18.12
C MET A 444 13.69 -0.76 19.04
N LYS A 445 14.92 -0.91 18.50
CA LYS A 445 16.11 -1.28 19.29
C LYS A 445 16.83 -0.06 19.89
N GLN A 446 16.53 1.15 19.42
CA GLN A 446 17.16 2.36 19.92
C GLN A 446 16.68 2.69 21.33
N ASN A 447 17.59 3.09 22.22
CA ASN A 447 17.22 3.45 23.58
C ASN A 447 16.51 4.81 23.61
N CYS A 448 15.26 4.83 24.06
CA CYS A 448 14.52 6.05 24.38
C CYS A 448 15.26 6.95 25.39
N VAL A 449 16.02 7.94 24.90
CA VAL A 449 16.53 9.06 25.69
C VAL A 449 15.41 10.09 25.86
N LYS A 450 15.33 10.75 27.02
CA LYS A 450 14.22 11.65 27.38
C LYS A 450 13.99 12.84 26.45
N GLU A 451 14.98 13.21 25.66
CA GLU A 451 15.05 14.45 24.90
C GLU A 451 14.89 14.25 23.38
N LYS A 452 14.79 12.99 22.91
CA LYS A 452 14.51 12.68 21.49
C LYS A 452 13.20 11.92 21.32
N ALA A 453 12.57 12.07 20.15
CA ALA A 453 11.50 11.17 19.73
C ALA A 453 12.03 9.72 19.71
N CYS A 454 11.18 8.75 20.08
CA CYS A 454 11.59 7.35 20.08
C CYS A 454 10.39 6.41 19.91
N ILE A 455 10.61 5.33 19.17
CA ILE A 455 9.67 4.23 19.00
C ILE A 455 10.05 3.08 19.94
N LYS A 456 9.08 2.54 20.67
CA LYS A 456 9.23 1.40 21.59
C LYS A 456 8.69 0.10 21.02
N SER A 457 7.84 0.20 20.00
CA SER A 457 7.23 -0.91 19.25
C SER A 457 6.69 -0.34 17.94
N ALA A 458 6.72 -1.12 16.87
CA ALA A 458 5.81 -0.95 15.74
C ALA A 458 4.54 -1.79 15.93
N HIS A 459 3.53 -1.59 15.09
CA HIS A 459 2.34 -2.44 14.96
C HIS A 459 1.75 -2.27 13.55
N TRP A 460 1.66 -3.34 12.76
CA TRP A 460 1.15 -3.27 11.38
C TRP A 460 -0.36 -3.57 11.30
N HIS A 461 -1.10 -2.79 10.53
CA HIS A 461 -2.54 -2.94 10.33
C HIS A 461 -2.84 -3.23 8.86
N PHE A 462 -3.56 -4.32 8.61
CA PHE A 462 -4.04 -4.69 7.27
C PHE A 462 -5.55 -4.49 7.23
N PHE A 463 -6.01 -3.57 6.38
CA PHE A 463 -7.42 -3.23 6.18
C PHE A 463 -7.93 -3.77 4.84
N PRO A 464 -9.22 -4.11 4.71
CA PRO A 464 -9.74 -4.66 3.46
C PRO A 464 -9.92 -3.56 2.40
N SER A 465 -9.53 -3.81 1.15
CA SER A 465 -9.65 -2.85 0.03
C SER A 465 -10.99 -2.97 -0.71
N ASP A 466 -11.68 -1.85 -0.90
CA ASP A 466 -12.95 -1.77 -1.64
C ASP A 466 -12.74 -1.94 -3.15
N THR A 467 -11.53 -1.70 -3.63
CA THR A 467 -11.09 -1.78 -5.05
C THR A 467 -10.62 -3.18 -5.41
N THR A 468 -9.67 -3.75 -4.67
CA THR A 468 -9.08 -5.06 -5.00
C THR A 468 -9.87 -6.22 -4.41
N ASN A 469 -10.83 -5.95 -3.51
CA ASN A 469 -11.57 -6.95 -2.73
C ASN A 469 -10.68 -7.82 -1.84
N GLN A 470 -9.46 -7.37 -1.54
CA GLN A 470 -8.44 -8.14 -0.84
C GLN A 470 -8.22 -7.69 0.61
N VAL A 471 -7.60 -8.54 1.43
CA VAL A 471 -7.12 -8.19 2.79
C VAL A 471 -5.97 -9.10 3.25
N GLY A 472 -4.94 -8.52 3.87
CA GLY A 472 -3.90 -9.25 4.60
C GLY A 472 -2.51 -9.11 3.97
N ALA A 473 -1.71 -10.17 3.99
CA ALA A 473 -0.32 -10.10 3.52
C ALA A 473 0.23 -11.46 3.04
N SER A 474 1.37 -11.44 2.36
CA SER A 474 2.14 -12.65 2.03
C SER A 474 2.55 -13.44 3.27
N GLU A 475 2.70 -14.77 3.15
CA GLU A 475 3.22 -15.57 4.28
C GLU A 475 4.64 -15.14 4.67
N ALA A 476 5.46 -14.75 3.70
CA ALA A 476 6.81 -14.23 3.91
C ALA A 476 6.83 -12.92 4.71
N LEU A 477 5.92 -11.98 4.43
CA LEU A 477 5.79 -10.72 5.18
C LEU A 477 5.42 -11.01 6.64
N LEU A 478 4.40 -11.86 6.86
CA LEU A 478 3.97 -12.21 8.21
C LEU A 478 5.02 -13.04 8.98
N ASP A 479 5.80 -13.87 8.30
CA ASP A 479 6.96 -14.58 8.88
C ASP A 479 8.04 -13.58 9.34
N LEU A 480 8.35 -12.55 8.54
CA LEU A 480 9.32 -11.51 8.90
C LEU A 480 8.84 -10.68 10.10
N LEU A 481 7.56 -10.28 10.15
CA LEU A 481 6.96 -9.59 11.29
C LEU A 481 7.00 -10.47 12.57
N ASP A 482 6.65 -11.75 12.47
CA ASP A 482 6.72 -12.71 13.58
C ASP A 482 8.17 -12.94 14.08
N GLU A 483 9.16 -13.01 13.17
CA GLU A 483 10.59 -13.13 13.53
C GLU A 483 11.09 -11.90 14.30
N LEU A 484 10.81 -10.71 13.78
CA LEU A 484 11.20 -9.43 14.36
C LEU A 484 10.34 -9.03 15.58
N LYS A 485 9.25 -9.78 15.82
CA LYS A 485 8.27 -9.60 16.92
C LYS A 485 7.51 -8.28 16.82
N ILE A 486 7.25 -7.84 15.60
CA ILE A 486 6.36 -6.72 15.32
C ILE A 486 4.93 -7.29 15.32
N PRO A 487 4.06 -6.89 16.25
CA PRO A 487 2.66 -7.32 16.25
C PRO A 487 1.94 -6.77 15.01
N TYR A 488 0.91 -7.48 14.56
CA TYR A 488 0.07 -7.00 13.48
C TYR A 488 -1.40 -7.36 13.69
N THR A 489 -2.30 -6.66 12.99
CA THR A 489 -3.74 -6.89 13.04
C THR A 489 -4.30 -6.95 11.63
N ILE A 490 -4.96 -8.04 11.29
CA ILE A 490 -5.76 -8.16 10.07
C ILE A 490 -7.20 -7.80 10.44
N HIS A 491 -7.69 -6.68 9.93
CA HIS A 491 -9.02 -6.18 10.22
C HIS A 491 -10.05 -6.82 9.29
N LEU A 492 -10.95 -7.63 9.84
CA LEU A 492 -11.98 -8.33 9.06
C LEU A 492 -13.18 -7.42 8.71
N PRO A 493 -13.84 -7.60 7.54
CA PRO A 493 -15.00 -6.81 7.09
C PRO A 493 -16.37 -7.30 7.55
#